data_AF-A0A7X7NUR8-F1
#
_entry.id   AF-A0A7X7NUR8-F1
#
_cell.length_a   1.000
_cell.length_b   1.000
_cell.length_c   1.000
_cell.angle_alpha   90.00
_cell.angle_beta   90.00
_cell.angle_gamma   90.00
#
_symmetry.space_group_name_H-M   'P 1'
#
loop_
_entity.id
_entity.type
_entity.pdbx_description
1 polymer ?
#
loop_
_entity_poly.entity_id
_entity_poly.type
_entity_poly.pdbx_seq_one_letter_code
_entity_poly.pdbx_strand_id
1 'polypeptide(L)'
;RAILPVSSEHAFYIAAVVAVTCGYAGDMMNDYKSGALLKTNPSAQFFVELIGGFVGAFTATIAFLAIIYSAGGVGQAAGLPAAQAHSVTAMVQGLGHPVLFLIAAVAGCGLTLFGIPAMIIGIGMMLTGFGMALPIFLGGVIEYLSRNHLKKDSQQAIQMGAAGLLGGEGIMGTVLAIIALFR
;
A
#
# COMPACT_ATOMS: atom_id res chain seq x y z
N ARG A 1 3.31 -20.44 -20.62
CA ARG A 1 3.85 -19.91 -21.89
C ARG A 1 2.67 -19.59 -22.79
N ALA A 2 2.12 -18.39 -22.68
CA ALA A 2 0.87 -18.04 -23.36
C ALA A 2 1.16 -17.15 -24.59
N ILE A 3 0.97 -17.75 -25.76
CA ILE A 3 0.57 -17.14 -27.03
C ILE A 3 1.63 -16.31 -27.80
N LEU A 4 2.59 -15.66 -27.14
CA LEU A 4 3.67 -14.93 -27.84
C LEU A 4 5.05 -15.53 -27.53
N PRO A 5 5.93 -15.72 -28.53
CA PRO A 5 7.30 -16.19 -28.33
C PRO A 5 8.14 -15.04 -27.75
N VAL A 6 8.00 -14.81 -26.45
CA VAL A 6 8.70 -13.77 -25.71
C VAL A 6 9.71 -14.44 -24.78
N SER A 7 10.97 -13.98 -24.76
CA SER A 7 11.95 -14.51 -23.80
C SER A 7 11.52 -14.17 -22.37
N SER A 8 11.93 -15.00 -21.40
CA SER A 8 11.46 -14.91 -20.01
C SER A 8 11.72 -13.52 -19.38
N GLU A 9 12.80 -12.85 -19.78
CA GLU A 9 13.14 -11.49 -19.33
C GLU A 9 12.13 -10.45 -19.82
N HIS A 10 11.74 -10.49 -21.10
CA HIS A 10 10.77 -9.57 -21.68
C HIS A 10 9.37 -9.82 -21.09
N ALA A 11 9.01 -11.09 -20.85
CA ALA A 11 7.75 -11.43 -20.20
C ALA A 11 7.69 -10.89 -18.75
N PHE A 12 8.81 -10.94 -18.03
CA PHE A 12 8.93 -10.35 -16.69
C PHE A 12 8.76 -8.84 -16.70
N TYR A 13 9.43 -8.11 -17.61
CA TYR A 13 9.28 -6.67 -17.72
C TYR A 13 7.85 -6.25 -18.06
N ILE A 14 7.20 -6.95 -19.01
CA ILE A 14 5.81 -6.67 -19.37
C ILE A 14 4.90 -6.91 -18.16
N ALA A 15 5.06 -8.03 -17.46
CA ALA A 15 4.26 -8.34 -16.28
C ALA A 15 4.47 -7.30 -15.16
N ALA A 16 5.72 -6.87 -14.92
CA ALA A 16 6.05 -5.86 -13.93
C ALA A 16 5.42 -4.51 -14.26
N VAL A 17 5.56 -4.03 -15.50
CA VAL A 17 4.96 -2.76 -15.95
C VAL A 17 3.45 -2.81 -15.82
N VAL A 18 2.80 -3.86 -16.34
CA VAL A 18 1.34 -4.00 -16.26
C VAL A 18 0.86 -4.06 -14.82
N ALA A 19 1.51 -4.86 -13.96
CA ALA A 19 1.13 -4.99 -12.56
C ALA A 19 1.25 -3.65 -11.81
N VAL A 20 2.36 -2.91 -12.01
CA VAL A 20 2.57 -1.60 -11.39
C VAL A 20 1.57 -0.58 -11.91
N THR A 21 1.33 -0.51 -13.23
CA THR A 21 0.35 0.43 -13.80
C THR A 21 -1.07 0.14 -13.32
N CYS A 22 -1.49 -1.13 -13.29
CA CYS A 22 -2.79 -1.52 -12.78
C CYS A 22 -2.93 -1.24 -11.28
N GLY A 23 -1.90 -1.55 -10.49
CA GLY A 23 -1.88 -1.26 -9.05
C GLY A 23 -1.98 0.23 -8.76
N TYR A 24 -1.16 1.04 -9.44
CA TYR A 24 -1.15 2.49 -9.31
C TYR A 24 -2.48 3.12 -9.74
N ALA A 25 -3.05 2.68 -10.86
CA ALA A 25 -4.37 3.15 -11.30
C ALA A 25 -5.48 2.79 -10.30
N GLY A 26 -5.41 1.61 -9.68
CA GLY A 26 -6.33 1.20 -8.63
C GLY A 26 -6.25 2.08 -7.37
N ASP A 27 -5.03 2.42 -6.96
CA ASP A 27 -4.77 3.31 -5.82
C ASP A 27 -5.30 4.72 -6.09
N MET A 28 -4.98 5.30 -7.26
CA MET A 28 -5.52 6.59 -7.69
C MET A 28 -7.05 6.60 -7.70
N MET A 29 -7.71 5.53 -8.15
CA MET A 29 -9.17 5.45 -8.13
C MET A 29 -9.74 5.46 -6.70
N ASN A 30 -9.06 4.83 -5.75
CA ASN A 30 -9.45 4.89 -4.33
C ASN A 30 -9.23 6.27 -3.74
N ASP A 31 -8.15 6.94 -4.12
CA ASP A 31 -7.87 8.31 -3.69
C ASP A 31 -8.88 9.29 -4.29
N TYR A 32 -9.25 9.17 -5.57
CA TYR A 32 -10.31 9.99 -6.16
C TYR A 32 -11.66 9.76 -5.51
N LYS A 33 -11.99 8.50 -5.17
CA LYS A 33 -13.21 8.19 -4.42
C LYS A 33 -13.20 8.86 -3.04
N SER A 34 -12.07 8.80 -2.34
CA SER A 34 -11.91 9.43 -1.03
C SER A 34 -11.95 10.96 -1.13
N GLY A 35 -11.29 11.54 -2.13
CA GLY A 35 -11.31 12.97 -2.43
C GLY A 35 -12.71 13.48 -2.79
N ALA A 36 -13.47 12.71 -3.57
CA ALA A 36 -14.87 13.03 -3.88
C ALA A 36 -15.75 13.03 -2.61
N LEU A 37 -15.55 12.07 -1.70
CA LEU A 37 -16.24 12.03 -0.41
C LEU A 37 -15.85 13.22 0.50
N LEU A 38 -14.58 13.64 0.46
CA LEU A 38 -14.04 14.77 1.22
C LEU A 38 -14.28 16.14 0.55
N LYS A 39 -14.91 16.17 -0.63
CA LYS A 39 -15.15 17.37 -1.46
C LYS A 39 -13.86 18.11 -1.83
N THR A 40 -12.77 17.37 -2.04
CA THR A 40 -11.49 17.89 -2.51
C THR A 40 -11.62 18.34 -3.98
N ASN A 41 -10.80 19.33 -4.38
CA ASN A 41 -10.74 19.75 -5.78
C ASN A 41 -10.07 18.66 -6.64
N PRO A 42 -10.80 18.05 -7.60
CA PRO A 42 -10.30 16.91 -8.38
C PRO A 42 -9.13 17.29 -9.29
N SER A 43 -9.12 18.51 -9.85
CA SER A 43 -8.02 18.97 -10.69
C SER A 43 -6.74 19.13 -9.90
N ALA A 44 -6.83 19.70 -8.69
CA ALA A 44 -5.68 19.82 -7.80
C ALA A 44 -5.15 18.45 -7.36
N GLN A 45 -6.06 17.52 -7.03
CA GLN A 45 -5.70 16.16 -6.64
C GLN A 45 -4.94 15.42 -7.75
N PHE A 46 -5.40 15.53 -9.00
CA PHE A 46 -4.70 14.94 -10.15
C PHE A 46 -3.27 15.44 -10.31
N PHE A 47 -3.04 16.76 -10.22
CA PHE A 47 -1.69 17.31 -10.34
C PHE A 47 -0.79 16.90 -9.18
N VAL A 48 -1.33 16.86 -7.95
CA VAL A 48 -0.56 16.43 -6.77
C VAL A 48 -0.20 14.95 -6.85
N GLU A 49 -1.13 14.07 -7.25
CA GLU A 49 -0.87 12.65 -7.44
C GLU A 49 0.12 12.39 -8.58
N LEU A 50 0.05 13.15 -9.68
CA LEU A 50 0.97 13.01 -10.80
C LEU A 50 2.40 13.41 -10.40
N ILE A 51 2.56 14.57 -9.77
CA ILE A 51 3.88 15.04 -9.31
C ILE A 51 4.41 14.14 -8.20
N GLY A 52 3.57 13.83 -7.21
CA GLY A 52 3.89 12.95 -6.09
C GLY A 52 4.27 11.54 -6.54
N GLY A 53 3.53 10.98 -7.51
CA GLY A 53 3.84 9.69 -8.10
C GLY A 53 5.15 9.68 -8.88
N PHE A 54 5.42 10.72 -9.68
CA PHE A 54 6.66 10.82 -10.43
C PHE A 54 7.89 10.99 -9.53
N VAL A 55 7.82 11.93 -8.58
CA VAL A 55 8.90 12.16 -7.60
C VAL A 55 9.06 10.94 -6.70
N GLY A 56 7.95 10.37 -6.23
CA GLY A 56 7.90 9.17 -5.40
C GLY A 56 8.52 7.95 -6.07
N ALA A 57 8.26 7.72 -7.36
CA ALA A 57 8.88 6.64 -8.11
C ALA A 57 10.41 6.77 -8.15
N PHE A 58 10.92 7.99 -8.33
CA PHE A 58 12.35 8.26 -8.35
C PHE A 58 12.99 8.08 -6.97
N THR A 59 12.42 8.70 -5.94
CA THR A 59 12.94 8.61 -4.56
C THR A 59 12.83 7.20 -3.99
N ALA A 60 11.72 6.49 -4.24
CA ALA A 60 11.54 5.12 -3.81
C ALA A 60 12.55 4.18 -4.46
N THR A 61 12.84 4.36 -5.76
CA THR A 61 13.85 3.54 -6.45
C THR A 61 15.23 3.71 -5.83
N ILE A 62 15.64 4.96 -5.55
CA ILE A 62 16.93 5.25 -4.90
C ILE A 62 16.97 4.68 -3.49
N ALA A 63 15.93 4.89 -2.69
CA ALA A 63 15.85 4.37 -1.32
C ALA A 63 15.86 2.83 -1.29
N PHE A 64 15.20 2.18 -2.24
CA PHE A 64 15.19 0.73 -2.34
C PHE A 64 16.56 0.17 -2.69
N LEU A 65 17.28 0.79 -3.64
CA LEU A 65 18.67 0.45 -3.94
C LEU A 65 19.56 0.67 -2.71
N ALA A 66 19.40 1.79 -2.02
CA ALA A 66 20.13 2.10 -0.79
C ALA A 66 19.97 0.99 0.27
N ILE A 67 18.75 0.55 0.50
CA ILE A 67 18.45 -0.54 1.45
C ILE A 67 19.08 -1.85 1.00
N ILE A 68 18.98 -2.21 -0.29
CA ILE A 68 19.59 -3.45 -0.80
C ILE A 68 21.11 -3.44 -0.60
N TYR A 69 21.77 -2.33 -0.94
CA TYR A 69 23.23 -2.24 -0.84
C TYR A 69 23.74 -2.14 0.59
N SER A 70 23.00 -1.50 1.51
CA SER A 70 23.41 -1.34 2.91
C SER A 70 23.00 -2.50 3.83
N ALA A 71 21.81 -3.06 3.64
CA ALA A 71 21.23 -4.10 4.50
C ALA A 71 21.28 -5.52 3.91
N GLY A 72 21.84 -5.69 2.70
CA GLY A 72 22.04 -6.99 2.06
C GLY A 72 20.76 -7.66 1.53
N GLY A 73 19.62 -6.96 1.53
CA GLY A 73 18.35 -7.44 0.96
C GLY A 73 17.10 -6.81 1.57
N VAL A 74 15.93 -7.17 1.03
CA VAL A 74 14.60 -6.70 1.49
C VAL A 74 13.70 -7.91 1.75
N GLY A 75 12.94 -7.91 2.86
CA GLY A 75 11.93 -8.93 3.16
C GLY A 75 11.73 -9.21 4.66
N GLN A 76 10.82 -10.14 5.00
CA GLN A 76 10.57 -10.60 6.39
C GLN A 76 11.85 -10.99 7.13
N ALA A 77 12.83 -11.57 6.42
CA ALA A 77 14.12 -11.98 6.98
C ALA A 77 14.99 -10.80 7.44
N ALA A 78 14.76 -9.59 6.89
CA ALA A 78 15.44 -8.36 7.25
C ALA A 78 14.63 -7.50 8.25
N GLY A 79 13.48 -7.98 8.74
CA GLY A 79 12.68 -7.29 9.77
C GLY A 79 11.93 -6.05 9.28
N LEU A 80 11.74 -5.88 7.97
CA LEU A 80 10.97 -4.80 7.36
C LEU A 80 9.61 -5.32 6.84
N PRO A 81 8.61 -5.49 7.72
CA PRO A 81 7.30 -6.01 7.32
C PRO A 81 6.50 -4.92 6.58
N ALA A 82 6.66 -4.87 5.27
CA ALA A 82 5.78 -4.09 4.40
C ALA A 82 4.64 -5.00 3.92
N ALA A 83 3.41 -4.72 4.35
CA ALA A 83 2.23 -5.52 3.98
C ALA A 83 2.10 -5.67 2.46
N GLN A 84 2.27 -4.57 1.72
CA GLN A 84 2.21 -4.58 0.26
C GLN A 84 3.34 -5.41 -0.36
N ALA A 85 4.56 -5.35 0.18
CA ALA A 85 5.68 -6.15 -0.31
C ALA A 85 5.48 -7.65 -0.06
N HIS A 86 4.82 -8.02 1.04
CA HIS A 86 4.51 -9.42 1.35
C HIS A 86 3.56 -10.03 0.31
N SER A 87 2.48 -9.32 -0.07
CA SER A 87 1.56 -9.80 -1.11
C SER A 87 2.24 -9.91 -2.48
N VAL A 88 3.09 -8.95 -2.85
CA VAL A 88 3.85 -9.02 -4.11
C VAL A 88 4.82 -10.21 -4.10
N THR A 89 5.51 -10.45 -2.99
CA THR A 89 6.42 -11.60 -2.84
C THR A 89 5.67 -12.93 -2.97
N ALA A 90 4.50 -13.04 -2.35
CA ALA A 90 3.65 -14.23 -2.47
C ALA A 90 3.18 -14.48 -3.91
N MET A 91 2.92 -13.43 -4.69
CA MET A 91 2.59 -13.56 -6.12
C MET A 91 3.80 -14.00 -6.96
N VAL A 92 5.00 -13.49 -6.66
CA VAL A 92 6.25 -13.82 -7.38
C VAL A 92 6.71 -15.26 -7.10
N GLN A 93 6.53 -15.75 -5.86
CA GLN A 93 6.82 -17.14 -5.50
C GLN A 93 5.85 -18.15 -6.13
N GLY A 94 4.81 -17.67 -6.82
CA GLY A 94 3.82 -18.47 -7.52
C GLY A 94 2.51 -18.55 -6.75
N LEU A 95 1.40 -18.31 -7.45
CA LEU A 95 0.07 -18.52 -6.92
C LEU A 95 -0.12 -20.00 -6.58
N GLY A 96 -0.03 -20.35 -5.29
CA GLY A 96 -0.06 -21.75 -4.85
C GLY A 96 -1.21 -22.55 -5.46
N HIS A 97 -2.42 -21.98 -5.53
CA HIS A 97 -3.56 -22.59 -6.20
C HIS A 97 -4.35 -21.55 -7.04
N PRO A 98 -4.13 -21.48 -8.36
CA PRO A 98 -4.72 -20.45 -9.23
C PRO A 98 -6.25 -20.39 -9.18
N VAL A 99 -6.91 -21.54 -9.00
CA VAL A 99 -8.38 -21.60 -8.89
C VAL A 99 -8.89 -20.95 -7.60
N LEU A 100 -8.17 -21.10 -6.49
CA LEU A 100 -8.56 -20.47 -5.22
C LEU A 100 -8.38 -18.96 -5.30
N PHE A 101 -7.30 -18.50 -5.95
CA PHE A 101 -7.10 -17.08 -6.22
C PHE A 101 -8.25 -16.50 -7.06
N LEU A 102 -8.67 -17.20 -8.11
CA LEU A 102 -9.78 -16.73 -8.96
C LEU A 102 -11.11 -16.70 -8.18
N ILE A 103 -11.41 -17.73 -7.39
CA ILE A 103 -12.60 -17.77 -6.54
C ILE A 103 -12.58 -16.62 -5.53
N ALA A 104 -11.42 -16.38 -4.88
CA ALA A 104 -11.27 -15.29 -3.93
C ALA A 104 -11.40 -13.91 -4.59
N ALA A 105 -10.86 -13.74 -5.79
CA ALA A 105 -11.00 -12.51 -6.57
C ALA A 105 -12.46 -12.25 -6.94
N VAL A 106 -13.17 -13.26 -7.45
CA VAL A 106 -14.60 -13.16 -7.78
C VAL A 106 -15.44 -12.91 -6.53
N ALA A 107 -15.13 -13.59 -5.42
CA ALA A 107 -15.79 -13.36 -4.14
C ALA A 107 -15.54 -11.92 -3.63
N GLY A 108 -14.31 -11.40 -3.74
CA GLY A 108 -13.97 -10.02 -3.43
C GLY A 108 -14.77 -9.02 -4.26
N CYS A 109 -14.88 -9.24 -5.58
CA CYS A 109 -15.75 -8.46 -6.45
C CYS A 109 -17.23 -8.57 -6.05
N GLY A 110 -17.69 -9.75 -5.65
CA GLY A 110 -19.04 -9.94 -5.14
C GLY A 110 -19.29 -9.11 -3.88
N LEU A 111 -18.38 -9.17 -2.92
CA LEU A 111 -18.46 -8.41 -1.66
C LEU A 111 -18.54 -6.90 -1.92
N THR A 112 -17.73 -6.36 -2.84
CA THR A 112 -17.80 -4.93 -3.17
C THR A 112 -19.12 -4.54 -3.83
N LEU A 113 -19.69 -5.41 -4.67
CA LEU A 113 -21.02 -5.18 -5.28
C LEU A 113 -22.16 -5.20 -4.24
N PHE A 114 -22.04 -6.03 -3.20
CA PHE A 114 -22.99 -6.05 -2.08
C PHE A 114 -22.78 -4.92 -1.05
N GLY A 115 -21.88 -3.98 -1.33
CA GLY A 115 -21.60 -2.85 -0.44
C GLY A 115 -20.78 -3.22 0.81
N ILE A 116 -20.23 -4.44 0.87
CA ILE A 116 -19.34 -4.86 1.95
C ILE A 116 -17.94 -4.28 1.65
N PRO A 117 -17.28 -3.61 2.62
CA PRO A 117 -15.97 -2.99 2.42
C PRO A 117 -14.85 -4.03 2.31
N ALA A 118 -14.77 -4.70 1.16
CA ALA A 118 -13.80 -5.77 0.89
C ALA A 118 -12.34 -5.32 1.03
N MET A 119 -12.04 -4.03 0.76
CA MET A 119 -10.70 -3.46 0.98
C MET A 119 -10.26 -3.53 2.44
N ILE A 120 -11.13 -3.18 3.39
CA ILE A 120 -10.79 -3.19 4.83
C ILE A 120 -10.52 -4.64 5.27
N ILE A 121 -11.33 -5.59 4.79
CA ILE A 121 -11.15 -7.02 5.06
C ILE A 121 -9.82 -7.51 4.48
N GLY A 122 -9.52 -7.17 3.22
CA GLY A 122 -8.27 -7.56 2.55
C GLY A 122 -7.03 -7.02 3.24
N ILE A 123 -7.02 -5.72 3.59
CA ILE A 123 -5.93 -5.10 4.34
C ILE A 123 -5.76 -5.77 5.71
N GLY A 124 -6.86 -6.07 6.40
CA GLY A 124 -6.85 -6.78 7.68
C GLY A 124 -6.23 -8.18 7.59
N MET A 125 -6.48 -8.90 6.50
CA MET A 125 -5.87 -10.22 6.24
C MET A 125 -4.36 -10.12 5.96
N MET A 126 -3.90 -9.02 5.35
CA MET A 126 -2.48 -8.80 5.05
C MET A 126 -1.67 -8.38 6.29
N LEU A 127 -2.29 -7.70 7.25
CA LEU A 127 -1.66 -7.19 8.48
C LEU A 127 -1.81 -8.15 9.68
N THR A 128 -1.79 -9.46 9.44
CA THR A 128 -2.04 -10.50 10.46
C THR A 128 -0.92 -10.70 11.48
N GLY A 129 0.21 -10.00 11.33
CA GLY A 129 1.29 -10.04 12.30
C GLY A 129 0.88 -9.41 13.64
N PHE A 130 1.12 -10.12 14.75
CA PHE A 130 0.75 -9.67 16.10
C PHE A 130 1.29 -8.26 16.44
N GLY A 131 2.45 -7.90 15.88
CA GLY A 131 3.08 -6.59 16.10
C GLY A 131 2.34 -5.39 15.47
N MET A 132 1.64 -5.56 14.35
CA MET A 132 0.88 -4.47 13.70
C MET A 132 -0.63 -4.59 13.97
N ALA A 133 -1.16 -5.82 14.03
CA ALA A 133 -2.57 -6.06 14.31
C ALA A 133 -3.00 -5.52 15.67
N LEU A 134 -2.16 -5.69 16.70
CA LEU A 134 -2.49 -5.27 18.07
C LEU A 134 -2.54 -3.74 18.22
N PRO A 135 -1.55 -2.94 17.75
CA PRO A 135 -1.66 -1.49 17.74
C PRO A 135 -2.85 -0.96 16.93
N ILE A 136 -3.14 -1.55 15.76
CA ILE A 136 -4.29 -1.15 14.93
C ILE A 136 -5.61 -1.43 15.67
N PHE A 137 -5.73 -2.61 16.27
CA PHE A 137 -6.91 -2.98 17.06
C PHE A 137 -7.08 -2.07 18.28
N LEU A 138 -6.00 -1.84 19.05
CA LEU A 138 -6.02 -0.94 20.20
C LEU A 138 -6.40 0.48 19.79
N GLY A 139 -5.83 0.99 18.69
CA GLY A 139 -6.20 2.29 18.12
C GLY A 139 -7.68 2.37 17.77
N GLY A 140 -8.23 1.32 17.14
CA GLY A 140 -9.66 1.22 16.84
C GLY A 140 -10.56 1.14 18.08
N VAL A 141 -10.14 0.40 19.12
CA VAL A 141 -10.86 0.35 20.40
C VAL A 141 -10.86 1.71 21.10
N ILE A 142 -9.71 2.39 21.12
CA ILE A 142 -9.59 3.74 21.70
C ILE A 142 -10.48 4.72 20.93
N GLU A 143 -10.46 4.67 19.59
CA GLU A 143 -11.33 5.51 18.75
C GLU A 143 -12.80 5.23 19.06
N TYR A 144 -13.22 3.96 19.10
CA TYR A 144 -14.60 3.57 19.41
C TYR A 144 -15.08 4.07 20.79
N LEU A 145 -14.27 3.91 21.83
CA LEU A 145 -14.60 4.36 23.19
C LEU A 145 -14.61 5.89 23.31
N SER A 146 -13.71 6.56 22.61
CA SER A 146 -13.57 8.02 22.64
C SER A 146 -14.57 8.73 21.71
N ARG A 147 -15.16 8.01 20.76
CA ARG A 147 -16.07 8.56 19.74
C ARG A 147 -17.27 9.29 20.32
N ASN A 148 -17.77 8.83 21.46
CA ASN A 148 -18.93 9.42 22.15
C ASN A 148 -18.55 10.59 23.08
N HIS A 149 -17.27 10.77 23.39
CA HIS A 149 -16.78 11.80 24.33
C HIS A 149 -16.07 12.97 23.63
N LEU A 150 -15.66 12.80 22.37
CA LEU A 150 -14.96 13.82 21.59
C LEU A 150 -15.91 14.59 20.66
N LYS A 151 -15.68 15.90 20.55
CA LYS A 151 -16.31 16.73 19.50
C LYS A 151 -15.79 16.29 18.13
N LYS A 152 -16.63 16.39 17.09
CA LYS A 152 -16.27 16.02 15.70
C LYS A 152 -14.99 16.71 15.21
N ASP A 153 -14.77 17.98 15.55
CA ASP A 153 -13.56 18.71 15.16
C ASP A 153 -12.29 18.13 15.80
N SER A 154 -12.37 17.67 17.05
CA SER A 154 -11.25 17.02 17.74
C SER A 154 -10.91 15.66 17.11
N GLN A 155 -11.91 14.94 16.61
CA GLN A 155 -11.68 13.66 15.89
C GLN A 155 -10.94 13.89 14.57
N GLN A 156 -11.35 14.89 13.79
CA GLN A 156 -10.66 15.25 12.54
C GLN A 156 -9.22 15.70 12.79
N ALA A 157 -8.98 16.51 13.83
CA ALA A 157 -7.64 16.93 14.21
C ALA A 157 -6.74 15.75 14.60
N ILE A 158 -7.26 14.77 15.35
CA ILE A 158 -6.53 13.54 15.71
C ILE A 158 -6.22 12.71 14.47
N GLN A 159 -7.20 12.52 13.57
CA GLN A 159 -7.00 11.77 12.32
C GLN A 159 -5.94 12.43 11.42
N MET A 160 -5.98 13.76 11.29
CA MET A 160 -4.97 14.51 10.55
C MET A 160 -3.59 14.41 11.21
N GLY A 161 -3.51 14.49 12.54
CA GLY A 161 -2.26 14.32 13.27
C GLY A 161 -1.66 12.92 13.10
N ALA A 162 -2.50 11.87 13.19
CA ALA A 162 -2.08 10.50 12.97
C ALA A 162 -1.60 10.27 11.53
N ALA A 163 -2.35 10.76 10.53
CA ALA A 163 -1.93 10.70 9.12
C ALA A 163 -0.61 11.46 8.88
N GLY A 164 -0.43 12.62 9.53
CA GLY A 164 0.80 13.39 9.48
C GLY A 164 1.99 12.66 10.10
N LEU A 165 1.80 11.96 11.23
CA LEU A 165 2.84 11.14 11.85
C LEU A 165 3.22 9.94 10.98
N LEU A 166 2.24 9.23 10.41
CA LEU A 166 2.45 8.10 9.48
C LEU A 166 3.16 8.56 8.19
N GLY A 167 2.79 9.72 7.65
CA GLY A 167 3.50 10.31 6.51
C GLY A 167 4.93 10.74 6.86
N GLY A 168 5.09 11.32 8.05
CA GLY A 168 6.38 11.81 8.55
C GLY A 168 7.39 10.70 8.79
N GLU A 169 6.98 9.57 9.38
CA GLU A 169 7.86 8.39 9.54
C GLU A 169 8.33 7.85 8.18
N GLY A 170 7.45 7.81 7.18
CA GLY A 170 7.80 7.32 5.84
C GLY A 170 8.81 8.22 5.13
N ILE A 171 8.62 9.53 5.21
CA ILE A 171 9.57 10.52 4.64
C ILE A 171 10.90 10.44 5.36
N MET A 172 10.90 10.44 6.70
CA MET A 172 12.13 10.38 7.48
C MET A 172 12.88 9.06 7.25
N GLY A 173 12.17 7.93 7.17
CA GLY A 173 12.76 6.64 6.84
C GLY A 173 13.44 6.63 5.47
N THR A 174 12.82 7.29 4.48
CA THR A 174 13.41 7.44 3.14
C THR A 174 14.70 8.28 3.20
N VAL A 175 14.69 9.40 3.93
CA VAL A 175 15.87 10.26 4.11
C VAL A 175 17.00 9.49 4.82
N LEU A 176 16.68 8.77 5.90
CA LEU A 176 17.66 7.96 6.63
C LEU A 176 18.24 6.84 5.77
N ALA A 177 17.43 6.18 4.94
CA ALA A 177 17.91 5.17 4.00
C ALA A 177 18.90 5.76 2.97
N ILE A 178 18.61 6.95 2.44
CA ILE A 178 19.52 7.64 1.51
C ILE A 178 20.82 8.04 2.21
N ILE A 179 20.75 8.56 3.44
CA ILE A 179 21.97 8.91 4.21
C ILE A 179 22.82 7.65 4.48
N ALA A 180 22.18 6.53 4.80
CA ALA A 180 22.87 5.27 5.04
C ALA A 180 23.60 4.74 3.79
N LEU A 181 23.14 5.06 2.58
CA LEU A 181 23.84 4.70 1.34
C LEU A 181 25.22 5.36 1.21
N PHE A 182 25.36 6.58 1.74
CA PHE A 182 26.60 7.36 1.64
C PHE A 182 27.53 7.19 2.85
N ARG A 183 27.20 6.29 3.79
CA ARG A 183 28.04 5.93 4.94
C ARG A 183 28.65 4.55 4.77
#